data_AF-A0A545W541-F1
#
_entry.id   AF-A0A545W541-F1
#
_cell.length_a   1.000
_cell.length_b   1.000
_cell.length_c   1.000
_cell.angle_alpha   90.00
_cell.angle_beta   90.00
_cell.angle_gamma   90.00
#
_symmetry.space_group_name_H-M   'P 1'
#
loop_
_entity.id
_entity.type
_entity.pdbx_description
1 polymer ?
#
loop_
_entity_poly.entity_id
_entity_poly.type
_entity_poly.pdbx_seq_one_letter_code
_entity_poly.pdbx_strand_id
1 'polypeptide(L)'
;MATELHESRELGRTSAGKEIEGEIRRERKERAAEKRYIERCIEEAKQQHDRATEQLMREERDKHKREMKKLERKSEALQATMEGLLAQRDMQEFEMKKEMKRQRQAYKDDLSRLDKKQRELERQTAALKSHQAHSKEVRNSVSEKRQPAEQVHVLQAVQQMSNANAAYPKYSLAIFGTNYAFTGQDRVMSGGHYPAARMGSGSLDACTYGDGGHWVARYTDKRWFQSVNLAQYYPDLAVTIEVKGLSNLELCVLGPAGQQFARWLDGSVCFNASGEVMAKIIEHGRSIQALAFGYQGSSTLVTLAAVMLTGFATAKDCTPGLNYCGHTLYAKGNYDFIIQQCLADNGVADDSSTRNQALFRCRGDPYGYVQYLEYCGRGCVDAGTGQNDYCS
;
A
#
# COMPACT_ATOMS: atom_id res chain seq x y z
N MET A 1 21.11 16.69 -16.33
CA MET A 1 20.07 16.62 -17.38
C MET A 1 19.71 15.17 -17.57
N ALA A 2 18.71 14.69 -16.83
CA ALA A 2 18.08 13.40 -17.08
C ALA A 2 16.67 13.75 -17.55
N THR A 3 16.41 13.56 -18.84
CA THR A 3 15.09 13.76 -19.43
C THR A 3 14.19 12.66 -18.90
N GLU A 4 13.40 13.01 -17.88
CA GLU A 4 12.26 12.26 -17.39
C GLU A 4 11.34 11.93 -18.57
N LEU A 5 11.14 10.63 -18.81
CA LEU A 5 10.07 10.14 -19.66
C LEU A 5 8.73 10.43 -18.98
N HIS A 6 8.22 11.64 -19.18
CA HIS A 6 6.83 11.96 -18.90
C HIS A 6 6.00 11.42 -20.07
N GLU A 7 5.32 10.30 -19.88
CA GLU A 7 4.29 9.84 -20.83
C GLU A 7 3.02 10.68 -20.66
N SER A 8 3.07 11.95 -21.07
CA SER A 8 1.89 12.72 -21.46
C SER A 8 1.38 12.16 -22.80
N ARG A 9 0.86 10.94 -22.78
CA ARG A 9 0.46 10.20 -23.96
C ARG A 9 -1.06 10.26 -24.12
N GLU A 10 -1.51 10.71 -25.29
CA GLU A 10 -2.87 10.55 -25.79
C GLU A 10 -3.34 9.10 -25.64
N LEU A 11 -4.65 8.87 -25.55
CA LEU A 11 -5.22 7.56 -25.25
C LEU A 11 -4.62 6.42 -26.09
N GLY A 12 -4.55 6.62 -27.42
CA GLY A 12 -3.98 5.65 -28.38
C GLY A 12 -2.47 5.39 -28.26
N ARG A 13 -1.78 6.06 -27.33
CA ARG A 13 -0.35 5.85 -27.06
C ARG A 13 -0.08 5.08 -25.77
N THR A 14 -1.08 4.91 -24.91
CA THR A 14 -1.01 4.03 -23.72
C THR A 14 -1.28 2.58 -24.12
N SER A 15 -0.74 1.61 -23.37
CA SER A 15 -1.02 0.18 -23.62
C SER A 15 -2.51 -0.14 -23.50
N ALA A 16 -3.15 0.36 -22.44
CA ALA A 16 -4.58 0.21 -22.20
C ALA A 16 -5.43 0.87 -23.30
N GLY A 17 -5.10 2.09 -23.73
CA GLY A 17 -5.85 2.75 -24.79
C GLY A 17 -5.70 2.07 -26.15
N LYS A 18 -4.53 1.51 -26.48
CA LYS A 18 -4.33 0.68 -27.68
C LYS A 18 -5.12 -0.62 -27.64
N GLU A 19 -5.22 -1.24 -26.47
CA GLU A 19 -6.00 -2.46 -26.27
C GLU A 19 -7.50 -2.20 -26.47
N ILE A 20 -8.03 -1.13 -25.85
CA ILE A 20 -9.42 -0.68 -26.01
C ILE A 20 -9.71 -0.32 -27.48
N GLU A 21 -8.85 0.45 -28.14
CA GLU A 21 -9.00 0.75 -29.58
C GLU A 21 -8.98 -0.52 -30.44
N GLY A 22 -8.14 -1.49 -30.09
CA GLY A 22 -8.05 -2.78 -30.76
C GLY A 22 -9.33 -3.61 -30.61
N GLU A 23 -9.93 -3.61 -29.42
CA GLU A 23 -11.18 -4.30 -29.13
C GLU A 23 -12.37 -3.66 -29.84
N ILE A 24 -12.50 -2.32 -29.77
CA ILE A 24 -13.52 -1.57 -30.51
C ILE A 24 -13.41 -1.85 -32.02
N ARG A 25 -12.19 -1.90 -32.56
CA ARG A 25 -11.96 -2.20 -33.97
C ARG A 25 -12.34 -3.63 -34.35
N ARG A 26 -12.13 -4.61 -33.46
CA ARG A 26 -12.54 -6.01 -33.66
C ARG A 26 -14.06 -6.12 -33.67
N GLU A 27 -14.74 -5.56 -32.67
CA GLU A 27 -16.19 -5.58 -32.61
C GLU A 27 -16.83 -4.90 -33.84
N ARG A 28 -16.30 -3.76 -34.28
CA ARG A 28 -16.79 -3.08 -35.50
C ARG A 28 -16.67 -3.97 -36.74
N LYS A 29 -15.60 -4.74 -36.87
CA LYS A 29 -15.41 -5.68 -37.99
C LYS A 29 -16.41 -6.83 -37.94
N GLU A 30 -16.60 -7.41 -36.76
CA GLU A 30 -17.54 -8.51 -36.54
C GLU A 30 -18.98 -8.07 -36.86
N ARG A 31 -19.41 -6.93 -36.32
CA ARG A 31 -20.73 -6.34 -36.60
C ARG A 31 -20.90 -5.99 -38.08
N ALA A 32 -19.85 -5.54 -38.77
CA ALA A 32 -19.90 -5.29 -40.20
C ALA A 32 -20.06 -6.59 -41.02
N ALA A 33 -19.48 -7.70 -40.58
CA ALA A 33 -19.66 -9.01 -41.20
C ALA A 33 -21.09 -9.54 -40.99
N GLU A 34 -21.62 -9.41 -39.77
CA GLU A 34 -23.00 -9.78 -39.41
C GLU A 34 -24.02 -9.01 -40.27
N LYS A 35 -23.83 -7.70 -40.44
CA LYS A 35 -24.66 -6.88 -41.33
C LYS A 35 -24.66 -7.38 -42.78
N ARG A 36 -23.48 -7.72 -43.33
CA ARG A 36 -23.36 -8.26 -44.71
C ARG A 36 -24.04 -9.62 -44.85
N TYR A 37 -24.02 -10.43 -43.80
CA TYR A 37 -24.72 -11.72 -43.78
C TYR A 37 -26.23 -11.51 -43.87
N ILE A 38 -26.80 -10.64 -43.02
CA ILE A 38 -28.23 -10.33 -43.05
C ILE A 38 -28.65 -9.75 -44.41
N GLU A 39 -27.86 -8.85 -44.99
CA GLU A 39 -28.12 -8.30 -46.33
C GLU A 39 -28.16 -9.38 -47.41
N ARG A 40 -27.30 -10.40 -47.32
CA ARG A 40 -27.31 -11.54 -48.25
C ARG A 40 -28.55 -12.40 -48.08
N CYS A 41 -28.94 -12.72 -46.84
CA CYS A 41 -30.15 -13.49 -46.56
C CYS A 41 -31.41 -12.78 -47.04
N ILE A 42 -31.48 -11.44 -46.93
CA ILE A 42 -32.57 -10.65 -47.50
C ILE A 42 -32.63 -10.83 -49.02
N GLU A 43 -31.48 -10.80 -49.71
CA GLU A 43 -31.43 -10.91 -51.16
C GLU A 43 -31.79 -12.33 -51.66
N GLU A 44 -31.34 -13.37 -50.95
CA GLU A 44 -31.73 -14.76 -51.20
C GLU A 44 -33.24 -14.97 -51.01
N ALA A 45 -33.83 -14.41 -49.94
CA ALA A 45 -35.26 -14.48 -49.69
C ALA A 45 -36.09 -13.81 -50.81
N LYS A 46 -35.60 -12.68 -51.34
CA LYS A 46 -36.24 -12.02 -52.50
C LYS A 46 -36.20 -12.88 -53.76
N GLN A 47 -35.07 -13.54 -54.02
CA GLN A 47 -34.92 -14.44 -55.17
C GLN A 47 -35.86 -15.64 -55.08
N GLN A 48 -36.13 -16.13 -53.87
CA GLN A 48 -37.08 -17.21 -53.60
C GLN A 48 -38.54 -16.73 -53.53
N HIS A 49 -38.79 -15.43 -53.66
CA HIS A 49 -40.10 -14.80 -53.48
C HIS A 49 -40.75 -15.07 -52.12
N ASP A 50 -39.95 -15.37 -51.09
CA ASP A 50 -40.42 -15.58 -49.71
C ASP A 50 -40.57 -14.25 -48.98
N ARG A 51 -41.78 -13.67 -49.07
CA ARG A 51 -42.10 -12.39 -48.44
C ARG A 51 -42.06 -12.43 -46.91
N ALA A 52 -42.36 -13.58 -46.28
CA ALA A 52 -42.37 -13.70 -44.84
C ALA A 52 -40.93 -13.63 -44.28
N THR A 53 -40.01 -14.37 -44.90
CA THR A 53 -38.59 -14.33 -44.55
C THR A 53 -37.95 -12.98 -44.86
N GLU A 54 -38.31 -12.34 -45.98
CA GLU A 54 -37.83 -11.00 -46.31
C GLU A 54 -38.22 -9.96 -45.23
N GLN A 55 -39.48 -9.99 -44.77
CA GLN A 55 -39.95 -9.06 -43.75
C GLN A 55 -39.24 -9.29 -42.41
N LEU A 56 -39.13 -10.54 -41.96
CA LEU A 56 -38.42 -10.90 -40.73
C LEU A 56 -36.96 -10.40 -40.75
N MET A 57 -36.25 -10.63 -41.85
CA MET A 57 -34.85 -10.21 -41.97
C MET A 57 -34.69 -8.68 -42.03
N ARG A 58 -35.66 -7.96 -42.59
CA ARG A 58 -35.69 -6.48 -42.56
C ARG A 58 -35.88 -5.96 -41.14
N GLU A 59 -36.74 -6.59 -40.34
CA GLU A 59 -36.95 -6.23 -38.94
C GLU A 59 -35.69 -6.46 -38.09
N GLU A 60 -35.02 -7.61 -38.24
CA GLU A 60 -33.75 -7.88 -37.55
C GLU A 60 -32.65 -6.90 -37.98
N ARG A 61 -32.53 -6.58 -39.28
CA ARG A 61 -31.61 -5.53 -39.74
C ARG A 61 -31.87 -4.19 -39.06
N ASP A 62 -33.13 -3.79 -38.96
CA ASP A 62 -33.51 -2.49 -38.37
C ASP A 62 -33.32 -2.49 -36.84
N LYS A 63 -33.49 -3.62 -36.17
CA LYS A 63 -33.12 -3.83 -34.76
C LYS A 63 -31.61 -3.68 -34.56
N HIS A 64 -30.77 -4.38 -35.32
CA HIS A 64 -29.31 -4.23 -35.25
C HIS A 64 -28.86 -2.80 -35.54
N LYS A 65 -29.49 -2.12 -36.50
CA LYS A 65 -29.21 -0.71 -36.78
C LYS A 65 -29.48 0.20 -35.57
N ARG A 66 -30.55 -0.05 -34.81
CA ARG A 66 -30.87 0.69 -33.58
C ARG A 66 -29.86 0.41 -32.47
N GLU A 67 -29.46 -0.84 -32.30
CA GLU A 67 -28.45 -1.24 -31.31
C GLU A 67 -27.08 -0.62 -31.61
N MET A 68 -26.64 -0.66 -32.88
CA MET A 68 -25.39 -0.03 -33.31
C MET A 68 -25.39 1.47 -33.02
N LYS A 69 -26.48 2.18 -33.35
CA LYS A 69 -26.60 3.61 -33.05
C LYS A 69 -26.54 3.90 -31.53
N LYS A 70 -27.04 2.99 -30.69
CA LYS A 70 -26.95 3.10 -29.23
C LYS A 70 -25.51 2.90 -28.73
N LEU A 71 -24.79 1.95 -29.32
CA LEU A 71 -23.37 1.71 -29.01
C LEU A 71 -22.49 2.88 -29.44
N GLU A 72 -22.70 3.43 -30.63
CA GLU A 72 -21.97 4.61 -31.12
C GLU A 72 -22.12 5.80 -30.16
N ARG A 73 -23.35 6.12 -29.74
CA ARG A 73 -23.61 7.18 -28.75
C ARG A 73 -22.91 6.93 -27.41
N LYS A 74 -22.88 5.69 -26.94
CA LYS A 74 -22.17 5.32 -25.70
C LYS A 74 -20.66 5.47 -25.86
N SER A 75 -20.11 5.07 -27.00
CA SER A 75 -18.70 5.22 -27.33
C SER A 75 -18.29 6.69 -27.37
N GLU A 76 -19.10 7.55 -27.99
CA GLU A 76 -18.87 9.00 -28.06
C GLU A 76 -18.92 9.64 -26.66
N ALA A 77 -19.92 9.28 -25.84
CA ALA A 77 -20.04 9.77 -24.47
C ALA A 77 -18.86 9.34 -23.59
N LEU A 78 -18.40 8.09 -23.75
CA LEU A 78 -17.22 7.59 -23.04
C LEU A 78 -15.97 8.36 -23.46
N GLN A 79 -15.75 8.55 -24.77
CA GLN A 79 -14.62 9.31 -25.29
C GLN A 79 -14.59 10.74 -24.74
N ALA A 80 -15.73 11.45 -24.78
CA ALA A 80 -15.83 12.81 -24.23
C ALA A 80 -15.54 12.85 -22.72
N THR A 81 -16.00 11.84 -21.96
CA THR A 81 -15.72 11.74 -20.53
C THR A 81 -14.22 11.53 -20.27
N MET A 82 -13.58 10.67 -21.06
CA MET A 82 -12.13 10.41 -20.95
C MET A 82 -11.30 11.65 -21.29
N GLU A 83 -11.65 12.37 -22.35
CA GLU A 83 -11.01 13.64 -22.72
C GLU A 83 -11.15 14.68 -21.60
N GLY A 84 -12.32 14.77 -20.96
CA GLY A 84 -12.55 15.62 -19.79
C GLY A 84 -11.66 15.26 -18.59
N LEU A 85 -11.51 13.97 -18.28
CA LEU A 85 -10.64 13.51 -17.20
C LEU A 85 -9.16 13.79 -17.47
N LEU A 86 -8.72 13.63 -18.72
CA LEU A 86 -7.35 13.97 -19.13
C LEU A 86 -7.07 15.47 -18.97
N ALA A 87 -7.98 16.33 -19.43
CA ALA A 87 -7.86 17.77 -19.24
C ALA A 87 -7.80 18.17 -17.75
N GLN A 88 -8.61 17.53 -16.91
CA GLN A 88 -8.59 17.75 -15.46
C GLN A 88 -7.24 17.33 -14.83
N ARG A 89 -6.71 16.17 -15.22
CA ARG A 89 -5.39 15.71 -14.76
C ARG A 89 -4.29 16.69 -15.16
N ASP A 90 -4.27 17.13 -16.41
CA ASP A 90 -3.23 18.03 -16.92
C ASP A 90 -3.28 19.40 -16.21
N MET A 91 -4.49 19.89 -15.89
CA MET A 91 -4.66 21.08 -15.06
C MET A 91 -4.12 20.90 -13.63
N GLN A 92 -4.39 19.75 -13.00
CA GLN A 92 -3.86 19.43 -11.67
C GLN A 92 -2.33 19.32 -11.68
N GLU A 93 -1.75 18.67 -12.69
CA GLU A 93 -0.30 18.62 -12.85
C GLU A 93 0.32 20.01 -13.01
N PHE A 94 -0.32 20.88 -13.79
CA PHE A 94 0.15 22.24 -13.99
C PHE A 94 0.18 23.03 -12.68
N GLU A 95 -0.91 23.03 -11.91
CA GLU A 95 -0.96 23.72 -10.62
C GLU A 95 0.02 23.12 -9.61
N MET A 96 0.14 21.79 -9.57
CA MET A 96 1.11 21.11 -8.71
C MET A 96 2.56 21.49 -9.08
N LYS A 97 2.92 21.50 -10.37
CA LYS A 97 4.25 21.90 -10.84
C LYS A 97 4.57 23.35 -10.50
N LYS A 98 3.57 24.24 -10.63
CA LYS A 98 3.67 25.65 -10.27
C LYS A 98 3.90 25.84 -8.77
N GLU A 99 3.16 25.12 -7.93
CA GLU A 99 3.33 25.17 -6.48
C GLU A 99 4.67 24.58 -6.03
N MET A 100 5.08 23.44 -6.58
CA MET A 100 6.40 22.85 -6.37
C MET A 100 7.53 23.82 -6.70
N LYS A 101 7.40 24.61 -7.78
CA LYS A 101 8.38 25.63 -8.15
C LYS A 101 8.44 26.77 -7.13
N ARG A 102 7.29 27.21 -6.59
CA ARG A 102 7.21 28.23 -5.54
C ARG A 102 7.87 27.76 -4.24
N GLN A 103 7.54 26.54 -3.80
CA GLN A 103 8.15 25.95 -2.60
C GLN A 103 9.66 25.78 -2.74
N ARG A 104 10.12 25.30 -3.91
CA ARG A 104 11.56 25.17 -4.19
C ARG A 104 12.28 26.52 -4.15
N GLN A 105 11.64 27.59 -4.64
CA GLN A 105 12.21 28.93 -4.59
C GLN A 105 12.25 29.47 -3.15
N ALA A 106 11.16 29.34 -2.38
CA ALA A 106 11.11 29.74 -0.98
C ALA A 106 12.18 29.02 -0.15
N TYR A 107 12.33 27.71 -0.35
CA TYR A 107 13.35 26.91 0.31
C TYR A 107 14.78 27.38 -0.03
N LYS A 108 15.04 27.74 -1.28
CA LYS A 108 16.33 28.29 -1.71
C LYS A 108 16.63 29.64 -1.04
N ASP A 109 15.60 30.48 -0.88
CA ASP A 109 15.73 31.78 -0.24
C ASP A 109 16.00 31.62 1.27
N ASP A 110 15.34 30.67 1.93
CA ASP A 110 15.58 30.34 3.34
C ASP A 110 16.97 29.74 3.58
N LEU A 111 17.42 28.83 2.70
CA LEU A 111 18.81 28.34 2.73
C LEU A 111 19.82 29.50 2.63
N SER A 112 19.55 30.47 1.76
CA SER A 112 20.42 31.65 1.60
C SER A 112 20.41 32.55 2.84
N ARG A 113 19.28 32.62 3.57
CA ARG A 113 19.18 33.35 4.86
C ARG A 113 19.95 32.63 5.97
N LEU A 114 19.84 31.31 6.03
CA LEU A 114 20.57 30.50 7.02
C LEU A 114 22.09 30.58 6.80
N ASP A 115 22.57 30.50 5.54
CA ASP A 115 23.99 30.68 5.22
C ASP A 115 24.52 32.05 5.67
N LYS A 116 23.74 33.13 5.48
CA LYS A 116 24.11 34.46 5.99
C LYS A 116 24.22 34.50 7.51
N LYS A 117 23.25 33.92 8.23
CA LYS A 117 23.28 33.84 9.70
C LYS A 117 24.46 33.01 10.19
N GLN A 118 24.77 31.90 9.54
CA GLN A 118 25.91 31.05 9.87
C GLN A 118 27.23 31.84 9.78
N ARG A 119 27.43 32.58 8.69
CA ARG A 119 28.62 33.44 8.52
C ARG A 119 28.71 34.55 9.57
N GLU A 120 27.57 35.10 10.00
CA GLU A 120 27.53 36.11 11.07
C GLU A 120 27.93 35.52 12.43
N LEU A 121 27.38 34.35 12.78
CA LEU A 121 27.75 33.59 13.98
C LEU A 121 29.23 33.22 14.01
N GLU A 122 29.80 32.82 12.87
CA GLU A 122 31.23 32.54 12.73
C GLU A 122 32.09 33.78 12.99
N ARG A 123 31.68 34.95 12.47
CA ARG A 123 32.35 36.23 12.75
C ARG A 123 32.29 36.61 14.23
N GLN A 124 31.13 36.47 14.87
CA GLN A 124 30.96 36.74 16.30
C GLN A 124 31.82 35.80 17.15
N THR A 125 31.86 34.51 16.79
CA THR A 125 32.69 33.51 17.47
C THR A 125 34.18 33.81 17.33
N ALA A 126 34.63 34.25 16.15
CA ALA A 126 36.01 34.67 15.93
C ALA A 126 36.39 35.90 16.77
N ALA A 127 35.51 36.91 16.85
CA ALA A 127 35.72 38.10 17.68
C ALA A 127 35.80 37.75 19.18
N LEU A 128 34.89 36.90 19.68
CA LEU A 128 34.92 36.40 21.05
C LEU A 128 36.22 35.65 21.37
N LYS A 129 36.69 34.79 20.46
CA LYS A 129 37.97 34.10 20.61
C LYS A 129 39.16 35.06 20.67
N SER A 130 39.16 36.11 19.85
CA SER A 130 40.19 37.16 19.89
C SER A 130 40.17 37.93 21.22
N HIS A 131 39.00 38.31 21.73
CA HIS A 131 38.86 38.92 23.05
C HIS A 131 39.34 38.01 24.20
N GLN A 132 39.02 36.71 24.13
CA GLN A 132 39.50 35.74 25.13
C GLN A 132 41.01 35.55 25.07
N ALA A 133 41.61 35.54 23.89
CA ALA A 133 43.07 35.46 23.74
C ALA A 133 43.76 36.68 24.38
N HIS A 134 43.24 37.88 24.12
CA HIS A 134 43.75 39.11 24.74
C HIS A 134 43.56 39.13 26.27
N SER A 135 42.41 38.66 26.77
CA SER A 135 42.16 38.53 28.20
C SER A 135 43.06 37.48 28.87
N LYS A 136 43.39 36.38 28.18
CA LYS A 136 44.34 35.37 28.66
C LYS A 136 45.79 35.88 28.68
N GLU A 137 46.21 36.71 27.72
CA GLU A 137 47.50 37.40 27.77
C GLU A 137 47.60 38.32 29.00
N VAL A 138 46.54 39.08 29.29
CA VAL A 138 46.46 39.94 30.49
C VAL A 138 46.42 39.12 31.79
N ARG A 139 45.91 37.88 31.76
CA ARG A 139 45.85 36.99 32.93
C ARG A 139 47.12 36.17 33.14
N ASN A 140 47.85 35.85 32.08
CA ASN A 140 49.12 35.12 32.12
C ASN A 140 50.30 35.98 32.61
N SER A 141 50.18 37.30 32.69
CA SER A 141 51.14 38.15 33.40
C SER A 141 51.00 38.11 34.93
N VAL A 142 50.03 37.36 35.49
CA VAL A 142 49.72 37.34 36.93
C VAL A 142 49.81 35.95 37.59
N SER A 143 50.03 34.86 36.86
CA SER A 143 50.02 33.54 37.52
C SER A 143 50.94 32.51 36.87
N GLU A 144 52.25 32.69 37.09
CA GLU A 144 53.25 31.62 36.95
C GLU A 144 53.31 30.82 38.26
N LYS A 145 52.74 29.60 38.24
CA LYS A 145 53.10 28.39 39.02
C LYS A 145 51.87 27.53 39.29
N ARG A 146 51.70 26.47 38.49
CA ARG A 146 51.65 25.06 38.94
C ARG A 146 51.29 24.15 37.77
N GLN A 147 52.10 23.10 37.63
CA GLN A 147 51.97 22.02 36.66
C GLN A 147 51.02 20.91 37.16
N PRO A 148 50.65 19.97 36.26
CA PRO A 148 49.38 19.25 36.30
C PRO A 148 49.55 17.78 36.70
N ALA A 149 48.44 17.12 37.01
CA ALA A 149 48.35 15.66 36.91
C ALA A 149 46.90 15.22 36.67
N GLU A 150 46.77 14.24 35.76
CA GLU A 150 45.86 13.08 35.86
C GLU A 150 44.34 13.33 35.66
N GLN A 151 43.52 12.54 34.97
CA GLN A 151 43.41 11.09 34.72
C GLN A 151 42.41 10.87 33.54
N VAL A 152 42.65 9.91 32.62
CA VAL A 152 42.01 8.57 32.50
C VAL A 152 40.90 8.46 31.44
N HIS A 153 41.30 7.85 30.32
CA HIS A 153 40.76 6.61 29.74
C HIS A 153 39.41 6.08 30.27
N VAL A 154 38.31 6.21 29.50
CA VAL A 154 37.29 5.15 29.33
C VAL A 154 36.56 5.40 28.01
N LEU A 155 36.67 4.48 27.04
CA LEU A 155 35.63 4.15 26.05
C LEU A 155 36.14 3.03 25.13
N GLN A 156 36.06 1.79 25.62
CA GLN A 156 36.16 0.59 24.79
C GLN A 156 35.19 -0.45 25.34
N ALA A 157 33.93 -0.35 24.92
CA ALA A 157 32.91 -1.38 25.12
C ALA A 157 31.75 -1.17 24.12
N VAL A 158 31.99 -1.43 22.83
CA VAL A 158 30.90 -1.57 21.82
C VAL A 158 31.10 -2.82 20.92
N GLN A 159 32.17 -3.60 21.09
CA GLN A 159 32.60 -4.56 20.06
C GLN A 159 32.33 -6.04 20.38
N GLN A 160 31.18 -6.36 20.98
CA GLN A 160 30.80 -7.75 21.28
C GLN A 160 29.31 -8.07 21.06
N MET A 161 28.68 -7.61 19.98
CA MET A 161 27.36 -8.12 19.53
C MET A 161 27.25 -8.37 18.01
N SER A 162 28.37 -8.65 17.34
CA SER A 162 28.42 -8.99 15.91
C SER A 162 28.69 -10.48 15.71
N ASN A 163 27.73 -11.36 16.04
CA ASN A 163 27.79 -12.77 15.58
C ASN A 163 26.42 -13.46 15.51
N ALA A 164 25.35 -12.69 15.34
CA ALA A 164 24.09 -13.25 14.83
C ALA A 164 23.89 -12.67 13.42
N ASN A 165 24.11 -13.51 12.41
CA ASN A 165 23.69 -13.28 11.03
C ASN A 165 22.15 -13.26 10.96
N ALA A 166 21.51 -12.33 11.66
CA ALA A 166 20.13 -12.00 11.41
C ALA A 166 20.09 -11.42 9.99
N ALA A 167 19.51 -12.18 9.07
CA ALA A 167 19.38 -11.82 7.66
C ALA A 167 18.44 -10.62 7.54
N TYR A 168 18.96 -9.43 7.80
CA TYR A 168 18.21 -8.20 7.66
C TYR A 168 17.87 -7.96 6.19
N PRO A 169 16.73 -7.30 5.90
CA PRO A 169 16.37 -6.95 4.55
C PRO A 169 17.48 -6.08 3.96
N LYS A 170 18.04 -6.51 2.81
CA LYS A 170 19.11 -5.77 2.11
C LYS A 170 18.65 -4.39 1.63
N TYR A 171 17.33 -4.23 1.49
CA TYR A 171 16.67 -3.02 1.02
C TYR A 171 15.34 -2.82 1.78
N SER A 172 15.01 -1.58 2.12
CA SER A 172 13.67 -1.17 2.58
C SER A 172 13.19 -0.04 1.70
N LEU A 173 11.91 -0.07 1.31
CA LEU A 173 11.24 1.04 0.64
C LEU A 173 9.97 1.37 1.41
N ALA A 174 9.81 2.63 1.76
CA ALA A 174 8.60 3.16 2.38
C ALA A 174 8.17 4.43 1.66
N ILE A 175 6.86 4.58 1.44
CA ILE A 175 6.27 5.70 0.71
C ILE A 175 5.04 6.17 1.47
N PHE A 176 4.94 7.48 1.72
CA PHE A 176 3.76 8.12 2.29
C PHE A 176 3.51 9.49 1.64
N GLY A 177 2.41 9.61 0.91
CA GLY A 177 2.12 10.82 0.12
C GLY A 177 3.27 11.12 -0.85
N THR A 178 3.88 12.30 -0.73
CA THR A 178 5.07 12.69 -1.51
C THR A 178 6.41 12.32 -0.83
N ASN A 179 6.36 11.81 0.40
CA ASN A 179 7.53 11.38 1.13
C ASN A 179 7.87 9.93 0.77
N TYR A 180 9.16 9.64 0.70
CA TYR A 180 9.66 8.28 0.56
C TYR A 180 10.94 8.12 1.36
N ALA A 181 11.26 6.88 1.72
CA ALA A 181 12.52 6.46 2.30
C ALA A 181 12.90 5.14 1.66
N PHE A 182 14.01 5.15 0.95
CA PHE A 182 14.68 3.98 0.45
C PHE A 182 15.96 3.79 1.26
N THR A 183 16.10 2.63 1.87
CA THR A 183 17.34 2.22 2.53
C THR A 183 17.90 1.02 1.79
N GLY A 184 19.21 1.03 1.58
CA GLY A 184 19.98 -0.10 1.07
C GLY A 184 21.36 -0.10 1.72
N GLN A 185 22.10 -1.21 1.57
CA GLN A 185 23.39 -1.42 2.23
C GLN A 185 24.33 -0.20 2.19
N ASP A 186 24.41 0.49 1.04
CA ASP A 186 25.35 1.60 0.84
C ASP A 186 24.67 2.95 0.58
N ARG A 187 23.33 3.00 0.54
CA ARG A 187 22.60 4.20 0.12
C ARG A 187 21.30 4.37 0.88
N VAL A 188 21.07 5.59 1.34
CA VAL A 188 19.79 6.05 1.88
C VAL A 188 19.32 7.21 1.02
N MET A 189 18.09 7.12 0.50
CA MET A 189 17.42 8.20 -0.21
C MET A 189 16.11 8.50 0.49
N SER A 190 15.83 9.76 0.77
CA SER A 190 14.53 10.16 1.31
C SER A 190 14.06 11.48 0.73
N GLY A 191 12.75 11.60 0.53
CA GLY A 191 12.10 12.81 0.04
C GLY A 191 11.53 13.72 1.14
N GLY A 192 11.61 13.32 2.41
CA GLY A 192 10.91 13.95 3.53
C GLY A 192 11.78 14.32 4.74
N HIS A 193 11.17 15.01 5.72
CA HIS A 193 11.83 15.49 6.97
C HIS A 193 11.91 14.42 8.08
N TYR A 194 11.43 13.21 7.81
CA TYR A 194 11.29 12.12 8.78
C TYR A 194 12.43 11.11 8.69
N PRO A 195 12.75 10.52 9.84
CA PRO A 195 13.66 11.15 10.78
C PRO A 195 14.93 11.65 10.08
N ALA A 196 15.16 12.96 10.16
CA ALA A 196 16.39 13.60 9.66
C ALA A 196 17.59 12.84 10.20
N ALA A 197 18.42 12.28 9.32
CA ALA A 197 19.55 11.46 9.73
C ALA A 197 20.47 12.22 10.71
N ARG A 198 20.33 11.96 12.03
CA ARG A 198 21.34 11.78 13.12
C ARG A 198 20.74 11.99 14.51
N MET A 199 21.16 11.25 15.56
CA MET A 199 22.50 11.37 16.19
C MET A 199 23.34 10.08 16.14
N GLY A 200 24.53 10.15 15.50
CA GLY A 200 25.57 9.12 15.58
C GLY A 200 26.07 8.47 14.28
N SER A 201 25.77 9.05 13.11
CA SER A 201 26.39 8.76 11.79
C SER A 201 26.50 7.29 11.36
N GLY A 202 25.36 6.64 11.16
CA GLY A 202 25.26 5.44 10.31
C GLY A 202 24.11 5.56 9.31
N SER A 203 24.15 4.74 8.27
CA SER A 203 23.05 4.62 7.31
C SER A 203 21.78 4.12 8.02
N LEU A 204 20.62 4.66 7.67
CA LEU A 204 19.34 4.10 8.06
C LEU A 204 19.23 2.72 7.42
N ASP A 205 19.05 1.65 8.20
CA ASP A 205 19.00 0.30 7.65
C ASP A 205 17.59 -0.04 7.14
N ALA A 206 16.57 0.40 7.86
CA ALA A 206 15.17 0.16 7.52
C ALA A 206 14.31 1.31 8.04
N CYS A 207 13.26 1.65 7.29
CA CYS A 207 12.25 2.62 7.67
C CYS A 207 10.92 2.23 7.06
N THR A 208 9.85 2.46 7.81
CA THR A 208 8.48 2.32 7.31
C THR A 208 7.64 3.52 7.68
N TYR A 209 6.72 3.89 6.78
CA TYR A 209 5.80 5.01 6.95
C TYR A 209 4.36 4.51 7.02
N GLY A 210 3.63 5.03 7.98
CA GLY A 210 2.22 4.82 8.18
C GLY A 210 1.40 6.08 7.90
N ASP A 211 0.12 6.01 8.25
CA ASP A 211 -0.82 7.13 8.19
C ASP A 211 -0.33 8.33 8.98
N GLY A 212 -0.78 9.53 8.59
CA GLY A 212 -0.47 10.76 9.31
C GLY A 212 1.02 11.15 9.32
N GLY A 213 1.88 10.46 8.56
CA GLY A 213 3.32 10.65 8.60
C GLY A 213 4.00 9.96 9.78
N HIS A 214 3.34 8.99 10.41
CA HIS A 214 3.93 8.17 11.46
C HIS A 214 4.92 7.16 10.89
N TRP A 215 5.89 6.77 11.71
CA TRP A 215 6.98 5.93 11.24
C TRP A 215 7.57 5.08 12.36
N VAL A 216 8.17 3.97 11.93
CA VAL A 216 9.06 3.13 12.73
C VAL A 216 10.32 2.92 11.89
N ALA A 217 11.49 3.17 12.47
CA ALA A 217 12.75 3.17 11.74
C ALA A 217 13.89 2.57 12.56
N ARG A 218 14.84 1.93 11.89
CA ARG A 218 16.03 1.32 12.48
C ARG A 218 17.28 2.05 12.04
N TYR A 219 18.02 2.57 13.01
CA TYR A 219 19.35 3.13 12.80
C TYR A 219 20.43 2.08 13.11
N THR A 220 21.66 2.31 12.60
CA THR A 220 22.85 1.53 12.95
C THR A 220 22.92 1.27 14.45
N ASP A 221 23.42 0.09 14.84
CA ASP A 221 23.46 -0.46 16.21
C ASP A 221 22.18 -1.16 16.69
N LYS A 222 21.35 -1.65 15.76
CA LYS A 222 20.17 -2.50 16.05
C LYS A 222 19.13 -1.83 16.96
N ARG A 223 19.05 -0.48 16.92
CA ARG A 223 18.06 0.27 17.69
C ARG A 223 16.94 0.76 16.80
N TRP A 224 15.72 0.37 17.15
CA TRP A 224 14.50 0.88 16.57
C TRP A 224 14.07 2.17 17.27
N PHE A 225 13.53 3.08 16.49
CA PHE A 225 12.95 4.35 16.89
C PHE A 225 11.57 4.47 16.27
N GLN A 226 10.68 5.20 16.91
CA GLN A 226 9.33 5.42 16.43
C GLN A 226 8.90 6.87 16.61
N SER A 227 7.94 7.31 15.80
CA SER A 227 7.32 8.62 15.98
C SER A 227 6.52 8.70 17.29
N VAL A 228 6.46 9.90 17.90
CA VAL A 228 5.80 10.13 19.20
C VAL A 228 4.33 9.71 19.20
N ASN A 229 3.64 9.85 18.06
CA ASN A 229 2.21 9.57 17.95
C ASN A 229 1.91 8.19 17.33
N LEU A 230 2.86 7.24 17.34
CA LEU A 230 2.61 5.89 16.79
C LEU A 230 1.36 5.24 17.42
N ALA A 231 1.21 5.37 18.75
CA ALA A 231 0.08 4.80 19.49
C ALA A 231 -1.29 5.38 19.11
N GLN A 232 -1.34 6.60 18.57
CA GLN A 232 -2.59 7.22 18.14
C GLN A 232 -3.12 6.59 16.85
N TYR A 233 -2.23 6.17 15.95
CA TYR A 233 -2.60 5.67 14.62
C TYR A 233 -2.49 4.15 14.50
N TYR A 234 -1.65 3.53 15.33
CA TYR A 234 -1.40 2.09 15.37
C TYR A 234 -1.47 1.59 16.83
N PRO A 235 -2.64 1.68 17.49
CA PRO A 235 -2.78 1.39 18.91
C PRO A 235 -2.36 -0.05 19.26
N ASP A 236 -2.83 -1.04 18.49
CA ASP A 236 -2.52 -2.46 18.75
C ASP A 236 -1.02 -2.75 18.60
N LEU A 237 -0.38 -2.13 17.60
CA LEU A 237 1.05 -2.25 17.40
C LEU A 237 1.81 -1.60 18.56
N ALA A 238 1.40 -0.41 19.01
CA ALA A 238 2.07 0.29 20.10
C ALA A 238 1.99 -0.49 21.42
N VAL A 239 0.82 -1.04 21.75
CA VAL A 239 0.65 -1.94 22.91
C VAL A 239 1.56 -3.17 22.77
N THR A 240 1.61 -3.77 21.57
CA THR A 240 2.48 -4.93 21.35
C THR A 240 3.97 -4.58 21.48
N ILE A 241 4.39 -3.40 21.00
CA ILE A 241 5.77 -2.89 21.15
C ILE A 241 6.09 -2.63 22.62
N GLU A 242 5.16 -2.10 23.40
CA GLU A 242 5.34 -1.88 24.84
C GLU A 242 5.56 -3.20 25.59
N VAL A 243 4.77 -4.23 25.26
CA VAL A 243 4.87 -5.56 25.89
C VAL A 243 6.13 -6.30 25.44
N LYS A 244 6.43 -6.33 24.14
CA LYS A 244 7.50 -7.17 23.56
C LYS A 244 8.85 -6.46 23.46
N GLY A 245 8.86 -5.14 23.61
CA GLY A 245 10.04 -4.30 23.51
C GLY A 245 10.38 -3.94 22.06
N LEU A 246 10.61 -2.66 21.84
CA LEU A 246 11.03 -2.10 20.55
C LEU A 246 12.39 -2.66 20.08
N SER A 247 13.29 -2.98 21.01
CA SER A 247 14.62 -3.56 20.72
C SER A 247 14.56 -5.03 20.24
N ASN A 248 13.45 -5.72 20.48
CA ASN A 248 13.25 -7.11 20.04
C ASN A 248 12.54 -7.20 18.68
N LEU A 249 12.21 -6.05 18.08
CA LEU A 249 11.55 -5.98 16.79
C LEU A 249 12.53 -6.41 15.67
N GLU A 250 12.12 -7.35 14.83
CA GLU A 250 12.92 -7.86 13.72
C GLU A 250 12.57 -7.15 12.41
N LEU A 251 11.27 -7.05 12.12
CA LEU A 251 10.71 -6.45 10.91
C LEU A 251 9.45 -5.68 11.29
N CYS A 252 9.28 -4.47 10.74
CA CYS A 252 8.10 -3.65 10.93
C CYS A 252 7.76 -2.91 9.64
N VAL A 253 6.51 -3.02 9.23
CA VAL A 253 5.94 -2.39 8.05
C VAL A 253 4.62 -1.76 8.45
N LEU A 254 4.48 -0.47 8.19
CA LEU A 254 3.28 0.31 8.33
C LEU A 254 2.70 0.59 6.95
N GLY A 255 1.39 0.77 6.92
CA GLY A 255 0.59 0.95 5.73
C GLY A 255 -0.63 1.83 6.00
N PRO A 256 -1.32 2.27 4.94
CA PRO A 256 -2.46 3.16 5.07
C PRO A 256 -3.65 2.48 5.73
N ALA A 257 -4.59 3.29 6.23
CA ALA A 257 -5.77 2.85 6.98
C ALA A 257 -5.44 1.96 8.20
N GLY A 258 -4.36 2.29 8.90
CA GLY A 258 -3.92 1.52 10.07
C GLY A 258 -3.52 0.09 9.71
N GLN A 259 -2.98 -0.15 8.51
CA GLN A 259 -2.39 -1.46 8.18
C GLN A 259 -0.99 -1.56 8.77
N GLN A 260 -0.66 -2.70 9.37
CA GLN A 260 0.67 -2.98 9.90
C GLN A 260 1.04 -4.46 9.79
N PHE A 261 2.33 -4.71 9.81
CA PHE A 261 2.91 -6.01 10.07
C PHE A 261 4.20 -5.81 10.86
N ALA A 262 4.31 -6.49 11.98
CA ALA A 262 5.48 -6.49 12.83
C ALA A 262 5.81 -7.93 13.22
N ARG A 263 7.11 -8.25 13.20
CA ARG A 263 7.68 -9.52 13.66
C ARG A 263 8.79 -9.24 14.65
N TRP A 264 8.87 -10.05 15.70
CA TRP A 264 9.92 -9.99 16.72
C TRP A 264 10.91 -11.13 16.56
N LEU A 265 12.08 -11.00 17.18
CA LEU A 265 13.16 -11.99 17.15
C LEU A 265 12.76 -13.37 17.71
N ASP A 266 11.72 -13.43 18.54
CA ASP A 266 11.13 -14.69 19.04
C ASP A 266 10.20 -15.38 18.01
N GLY A 267 10.03 -14.78 16.84
CA GLY A 267 9.17 -15.26 15.75
C GLY A 267 7.69 -14.96 15.95
N SER A 268 7.33 -14.20 16.98
CA SER A 268 5.95 -13.75 17.19
C SER A 268 5.62 -12.58 16.25
N VAL A 269 4.35 -12.47 15.87
CA VAL A 269 3.88 -11.47 14.89
C VAL A 269 2.71 -10.64 15.45
N CYS A 270 2.55 -9.43 14.94
CA CYS A 270 1.38 -8.55 15.12
C CYS A 270 1.09 -7.92 13.77
N PHE A 271 -0.16 -7.99 13.31
CA PHE A 271 -0.52 -7.45 12.00
C PHE A 271 -1.96 -6.97 11.97
N ASN A 272 -2.20 -5.98 11.10
CA ASN A 272 -3.51 -5.58 10.63
C ASN A 272 -3.36 -5.37 9.11
N ALA A 273 -4.04 -6.18 8.31
CA ALA A 273 -3.86 -6.17 6.87
C ALA A 273 -5.17 -6.54 6.18
N SER A 274 -5.27 -6.28 4.88
CA SER A 274 -6.39 -6.80 4.08
C SER A 274 -6.41 -8.33 4.09
N GLY A 275 -7.58 -8.94 3.89
CA GLY A 275 -7.76 -10.40 4.03
C GLY A 275 -6.77 -11.25 3.23
N GLU A 276 -6.46 -10.87 1.98
CA GLU A 276 -5.49 -11.60 1.15
C GLU A 276 -4.07 -11.57 1.74
N VAL A 277 -3.64 -10.41 2.23
CA VAL A 277 -2.32 -10.23 2.85
C VAL A 277 -2.26 -10.93 4.19
N MET A 278 -3.34 -10.84 4.96
CA MET A 278 -3.49 -11.52 6.23
C MET A 278 -3.31 -13.03 6.07
N ALA A 279 -3.96 -13.65 5.08
CA ALA A 279 -3.80 -15.07 4.79
C ALA A 279 -2.33 -15.44 4.52
N LYS A 280 -1.63 -14.65 3.70
CA LYS A 280 -0.20 -14.83 3.41
C LYS A 280 0.69 -14.60 4.64
N ILE A 281 0.35 -13.64 5.50
CA ILE A 281 1.06 -13.39 6.76
C ILE A 281 0.88 -14.57 7.72
N ILE A 282 -0.32 -15.15 7.80
CA ILE A 282 -0.59 -16.31 8.64
C ILE A 282 0.19 -17.52 8.12
N GLU A 283 0.18 -17.75 6.81
CA GLU A 283 0.87 -18.88 6.18
C GLU A 283 2.39 -18.75 6.25
N HIS A 284 2.92 -17.53 6.08
CA HIS A 284 4.34 -17.30 5.84
C HIS A 284 5.01 -16.32 6.81
N GLY A 285 4.37 -15.96 7.93
CA GLY A 285 4.81 -14.86 8.79
C GLY A 285 6.30 -14.90 9.19
N ARG A 286 6.85 -16.09 9.38
CA ARG A 286 8.28 -16.31 9.68
C ARG A 286 9.21 -16.25 8.47
N SER A 287 8.72 -16.50 7.26
CA SER A 287 9.50 -16.49 6.01
C SER A 287 9.37 -15.19 5.20
N ILE A 288 8.53 -14.25 5.63
CA ILE A 288 8.44 -12.90 5.04
C ILE A 288 9.78 -12.18 5.21
N GLN A 289 10.40 -11.78 4.11
CA GLN A 289 11.65 -11.01 4.13
C GLN A 289 11.43 -9.52 3.87
N ALA A 290 10.42 -9.22 3.05
CA ALA A 290 9.99 -7.87 2.77
C ALA A 290 8.48 -7.85 2.54
N LEU A 291 7.84 -6.79 3.01
CA LEU A 291 6.43 -6.53 2.83
C LEU A 291 6.27 -5.02 2.59
N ALA A 292 5.36 -4.66 1.69
CA ALA A 292 4.97 -3.28 1.48
C ALA A 292 3.44 -3.20 1.37
N PHE A 293 2.85 -2.29 2.15
CA PHE A 293 1.45 -1.91 1.99
C PHE A 293 1.38 -0.75 1.00
N GLY A 294 0.58 -0.90 -0.04
CA GLY A 294 0.27 0.13 -1.00
C GLY A 294 -1.02 0.87 -0.66
N TYR A 295 -1.26 1.98 -1.35
CA TYR A 295 -2.54 2.68 -1.28
C TYR A 295 -3.63 1.89 -2.04
N GLN A 296 -4.89 2.08 -1.64
CA GLN A 296 -6.07 1.41 -2.22
C GLN A 296 -6.09 -0.12 -2.04
N GLY A 297 -5.50 -0.63 -0.95
CA GLY A 297 -5.54 -2.07 -0.63
C GLY A 297 -4.58 -2.93 -1.46
N SER A 298 -3.75 -2.31 -2.30
CA SER A 298 -2.66 -3.01 -2.98
C SER A 298 -1.55 -3.35 -1.98
N SER A 299 -0.88 -4.49 -2.17
CA SER A 299 0.19 -4.94 -1.29
C SER A 299 1.14 -5.86 -2.04
N THR A 300 2.43 -5.78 -1.75
CA THR A 300 3.42 -6.72 -2.30
C THR A 300 4.16 -7.42 -1.17
N LEU A 301 4.23 -8.74 -1.25
CA LEU A 301 4.82 -9.60 -0.23
C LEU A 301 5.90 -10.47 -0.89
N VAL A 302 7.10 -10.46 -0.34
CA VAL A 302 8.23 -11.28 -0.81
C VAL A 302 8.56 -12.31 0.27
N THR A 303 8.22 -13.56 0.01
CA THR A 303 8.61 -14.72 0.82
C THR A 303 9.88 -15.38 0.28
N LEU A 304 10.70 -15.94 1.16
CA LEU A 304 11.76 -16.86 0.77
C LEU A 304 11.17 -18.23 0.39
N ALA A 305 10.45 -18.30 -0.73
CA ALA A 305 10.08 -19.55 -1.36
C ALA A 305 11.02 -19.75 -2.56
N ALA A 306 11.73 -20.88 -2.60
CA ALA A 306 12.38 -21.34 -3.81
C ALA A 306 11.38 -21.24 -4.96
N VAL A 307 11.82 -20.69 -6.09
CA VAL A 307 11.04 -20.52 -7.32
C VAL A 307 10.49 -21.89 -7.73
N MET A 308 9.31 -22.22 -7.26
CA MET A 308 8.47 -23.31 -7.72
C MET A 308 7.18 -22.65 -8.18
N LEU A 309 7.03 -22.53 -9.50
CA LEU A 309 5.74 -22.27 -10.11
C LEU A 309 4.78 -23.36 -9.64
N THR A 310 3.99 -23.07 -8.61
CA THR A 310 2.86 -23.90 -8.20
C THR A 310 1.59 -23.12 -8.55
N GLY A 311 0.69 -23.79 -9.26
CA GLY A 311 -0.55 -23.20 -9.75
C GLY A 311 -1.37 -22.61 -8.61
N PHE A 312 -1.94 -21.44 -8.86
CA PHE A 312 -2.83 -20.75 -7.94
C PHE A 312 -4.03 -21.65 -7.60
N ALA A 313 -4.09 -22.15 -6.37
CA ALA A 313 -5.33 -22.60 -5.77
C ALA A 313 -6.03 -21.38 -5.19
N THR A 314 -7.00 -20.82 -5.91
CA THR A 314 -7.89 -19.79 -5.35
C THR A 314 -8.75 -20.46 -4.27
N ALA A 315 -8.63 -20.02 -3.01
CA ALA A 315 -9.60 -20.38 -1.98
C ALA A 315 -11.02 -20.06 -2.49
N LYS A 316 -11.98 -20.97 -2.30
CA LYS A 316 -13.33 -20.78 -2.79
C LYS A 316 -14.06 -19.82 -1.85
N ASP A 317 -14.21 -18.57 -2.28
CA ASP A 317 -15.06 -17.62 -1.57
C ASP A 317 -16.51 -18.12 -1.46
N CYS A 318 -17.21 -17.65 -0.43
CA CYS A 318 -18.64 -17.88 -0.27
C CYS A 318 -19.41 -17.36 -1.50
N THR A 319 -20.52 -18.01 -1.84
CA THR A 319 -21.32 -17.59 -2.99
C THR A 319 -22.18 -16.38 -2.62
N PRO A 320 -22.07 -15.24 -3.33
CA PRO A 320 -22.85 -14.04 -3.06
C PRO A 320 -24.35 -14.33 -2.92
N GLY A 321 -24.96 -13.85 -1.85
CA GLY A 321 -26.39 -13.97 -1.60
C GLY A 321 -26.84 -15.25 -0.90
N LEU A 322 -25.95 -16.24 -0.72
CA LEU A 322 -26.25 -17.46 0.06
C LEU A 322 -25.97 -17.28 1.55
N ASN A 323 -26.71 -18.02 2.38
CA ASN A 323 -26.48 -18.14 3.81
C ASN A 323 -25.60 -19.35 4.11
N TYR A 324 -24.71 -19.21 5.08
CA TYR A 324 -23.79 -20.24 5.53
C TYR A 324 -23.74 -20.31 7.04
N CYS A 325 -23.73 -21.53 7.57
CA CYS A 325 -23.31 -21.76 8.95
C CYS A 325 -21.83 -21.42 9.10
N GLY A 326 -21.43 -20.94 10.28
CA GLY A 326 -20.02 -20.63 10.52
C GLY A 326 -19.10 -21.84 10.32
N HIS A 327 -19.52 -23.06 10.70
CA HIS A 327 -18.76 -24.28 10.40
C HIS A 327 -18.64 -24.57 8.90
N THR A 328 -19.67 -24.26 8.09
CA THR A 328 -19.61 -24.36 6.62
C THR A 328 -18.63 -23.35 6.03
N LEU A 329 -18.59 -22.13 6.56
CA LEU A 329 -17.62 -21.10 6.17
C LEU A 329 -16.19 -21.55 6.49
N TYR A 330 -15.95 -22.09 7.68
CA TYR A 330 -14.65 -22.67 8.05
C TYR A 330 -14.22 -23.81 7.12
N ALA A 331 -15.15 -24.64 6.67
CA ALA A 331 -14.86 -25.70 5.72
C ALA A 331 -14.55 -25.18 4.30
N LYS A 332 -15.05 -23.99 3.93
CA LYS A 332 -14.79 -23.36 2.62
C LYS A 332 -13.47 -22.61 2.55
N GLY A 333 -13.04 -21.98 3.64
CA GLY A 333 -11.84 -21.16 3.66
C GLY A 333 -11.53 -20.55 5.02
N ASN A 334 -10.59 -19.59 5.05
CA ASN A 334 -10.15 -18.95 6.28
C ASN A 334 -11.07 -17.79 6.69
N TYR A 335 -12.26 -18.14 7.20
CA TYR A 335 -13.29 -17.18 7.63
C TYR A 335 -13.18 -16.76 9.11
N ASP A 336 -12.17 -17.22 9.85
CA ASP A 336 -12.11 -17.03 11.31
C ASP A 336 -12.11 -15.57 11.74
N PHE A 337 -11.24 -14.76 11.15
CA PHE A 337 -11.18 -13.33 11.46
C PHE A 337 -12.46 -12.59 11.03
N ILE A 338 -13.02 -12.92 9.87
CA ILE A 338 -14.24 -12.28 9.36
C ILE A 338 -15.42 -12.61 10.28
N ILE A 339 -15.54 -13.86 10.72
CA ILE A 339 -16.57 -14.29 11.67
C ILE A 339 -16.41 -13.57 13.01
N GLN A 340 -15.20 -13.54 13.58
CA GLN A 340 -14.92 -12.84 14.84
C GLN A 340 -15.30 -11.37 14.77
N GLN A 341 -14.86 -10.67 13.72
CA GLN A 341 -15.18 -9.27 13.51
C GLN A 341 -16.69 -9.07 13.37
N CYS A 342 -17.37 -9.93 12.60
CA CYS A 342 -18.81 -9.82 12.39
C CYS A 342 -19.61 -10.05 13.68
N LEU A 343 -19.18 -10.99 14.53
CA LEU A 343 -19.78 -11.21 15.85
C LEU A 343 -19.55 -10.00 16.76
N ALA A 344 -18.32 -9.45 16.79
CA ALA A 344 -17.98 -8.27 17.57
C ALA A 344 -18.80 -7.04 17.15
N ASP A 345 -18.94 -6.79 15.84
CA ASP A 345 -19.71 -5.69 15.27
C ASP A 345 -21.21 -5.78 15.62
N ASN A 346 -21.72 -6.98 15.89
CA ASN A 346 -23.12 -7.23 16.29
C ASN A 346 -23.29 -7.41 17.80
N GLY A 347 -22.23 -7.22 18.60
CA GLY A 347 -22.27 -7.38 20.06
C GLY A 347 -22.57 -8.81 20.51
N VAL A 348 -22.22 -9.81 19.70
CA VAL A 348 -22.43 -11.23 19.99
C VAL A 348 -21.15 -11.79 20.62
N ALA A 349 -21.30 -12.67 21.62
CA ALA A 349 -20.16 -13.30 22.28
C ALA A 349 -19.32 -14.12 21.29
N ASP A 350 -18.00 -13.94 21.34
CA ASP A 350 -17.07 -14.59 20.43
C ASP A 350 -16.51 -15.90 21.03
N ASP A 351 -17.35 -16.92 21.12
CA ASP A 351 -16.96 -18.26 21.58
C ASP A 351 -17.09 -19.31 20.46
N SER A 352 -16.41 -20.46 20.62
CA SER A 352 -16.38 -21.50 19.59
C SER A 352 -17.76 -22.06 19.21
N SER A 353 -18.70 -22.13 20.16
CA SER A 353 -20.08 -22.56 19.87
C SER A 353 -20.77 -21.51 19.00
N THR A 354 -20.68 -20.24 19.38
CA THR A 354 -21.23 -19.13 18.62
C THR A 354 -20.65 -19.06 17.21
N ARG A 355 -19.33 -19.15 17.06
CA ARG A 355 -18.68 -19.14 15.74
C ARG A 355 -19.15 -20.26 14.84
N ASN A 356 -19.34 -21.48 15.36
CA ASN A 356 -19.72 -22.63 14.53
C ASN A 356 -21.23 -22.71 14.22
N GLN A 357 -22.07 -22.21 15.14
CA GLN A 357 -23.53 -22.33 15.07
C GLN A 357 -24.23 -21.04 14.63
N ALA A 358 -23.52 -19.94 14.47
CA ALA A 358 -24.09 -18.73 13.88
C ALA A 358 -24.32 -18.90 12.37
N LEU A 359 -25.39 -18.27 11.90
CA LEU A 359 -25.76 -18.18 10.50
C LEU A 359 -25.34 -16.82 9.94
N PHE A 360 -24.69 -16.84 8.78
CA PHE A 360 -24.17 -15.65 8.12
C PHE A 360 -24.63 -15.58 6.67
N ARG A 361 -24.87 -14.38 6.15
CA ARG A 361 -25.15 -14.14 4.72
C ARG A 361 -23.92 -13.66 3.99
N CYS A 362 -23.53 -14.36 2.93
CA CYS A 362 -22.45 -13.93 2.05
C CYS A 362 -22.86 -12.69 1.24
N ARG A 363 -22.10 -11.60 1.35
CA ARG A 363 -22.37 -10.37 0.59
C ARG A 363 -21.75 -10.38 -0.80
N GLY A 364 -20.66 -11.12 -0.99
CA GLY A 364 -20.06 -11.29 -2.31
C GLY A 364 -19.31 -10.07 -2.85
N ASP A 365 -18.82 -9.23 -1.96
CA ASP A 365 -17.77 -8.28 -2.28
C ASP A 365 -16.45 -9.02 -2.57
N PRO A 366 -15.46 -8.37 -3.24
CA PRO A 366 -14.20 -9.01 -3.65
C PRO A 366 -13.35 -9.62 -2.51
N TYR A 367 -13.80 -9.53 -1.27
CA TYR A 367 -13.11 -10.06 -0.08
C TYR A 367 -13.94 -11.13 0.66
N GLY A 368 -15.10 -11.51 0.11
CA GLY A 368 -15.94 -12.56 0.68
C GLY A 368 -16.53 -12.20 2.04
N TYR A 369 -16.83 -10.93 2.33
CA TYR A 369 -17.42 -10.54 3.60
C TYR A 369 -18.78 -11.24 3.82
N VAL A 370 -19.02 -11.54 5.08
CA VAL A 370 -20.26 -12.13 5.54
C VAL A 370 -20.95 -11.18 6.53
N GLN A 371 -22.28 -11.26 6.56
CA GLN A 371 -23.11 -10.52 7.49
C GLN A 371 -23.74 -11.51 8.48
N TYR A 372 -23.55 -11.28 9.78
CA TYR A 372 -24.23 -12.04 10.81
C TYR A 372 -25.75 -11.90 10.67
N LEU A 373 -26.46 -13.02 10.73
CA LEU A 373 -27.91 -13.06 10.73
C LEU A 373 -28.44 -13.38 12.13
N GLU A 374 -28.06 -14.54 12.66
CA GLU A 374 -28.55 -15.03 13.95
C GLU A 374 -27.68 -16.17 14.51
N TYR A 375 -27.86 -16.51 15.78
CA TYR A 375 -27.26 -17.69 16.41
C TYR A 375 -28.26 -18.84 16.42
N CYS A 376 -27.89 -19.99 15.85
CA CYS A 376 -28.76 -21.16 15.80
C CYS A 376 -28.71 -21.96 17.11
N GLY A 377 -29.59 -21.63 18.06
CA GLY A 377 -29.59 -22.26 19.39
C GLY A 377 -29.79 -23.78 19.42
N ARG A 378 -30.39 -24.38 18.39
CA ARG A 378 -30.56 -25.85 18.26
C ARG A 378 -29.58 -26.50 17.29
N GLY A 379 -28.71 -25.71 16.67
CA GLY A 379 -27.79 -26.15 15.65
C GLY A 379 -28.08 -25.50 14.30
N CYS A 380 -27.02 -25.18 13.59
CA CYS A 380 -27.04 -24.72 12.21
C CYS A 380 -26.84 -25.91 11.28
N VAL A 381 -27.61 -25.97 10.19
CA VAL A 381 -27.63 -27.09 9.24
C VAL A 381 -27.09 -26.65 7.87
N ASP A 382 -26.03 -27.32 7.41
CA ASP A 382 -25.53 -27.20 6.04
C ASP A 382 -26.57 -27.80 5.06
N ALA A 383 -27.14 -26.97 4.20
CA ALA A 383 -28.16 -27.38 3.23
C ALA A 383 -27.57 -27.97 1.94
N GLY A 384 -26.24 -28.03 1.83
CA GLY A 384 -25.51 -28.54 0.69
C GLY A 384 -25.11 -27.47 -0.33
N THR A 385 -24.38 -27.91 -1.36
CA THR A 385 -23.78 -27.00 -2.35
C THR A 385 -24.84 -26.21 -3.11
N GLY A 386 -24.74 -24.87 -3.06
CA GLY A 386 -25.62 -23.95 -3.77
C GLY A 386 -26.94 -23.65 -3.08
N GLN A 387 -27.14 -24.14 -1.86
CA GLN A 387 -28.32 -23.90 -1.03
C GLN A 387 -28.00 -22.98 0.14
N ASN A 388 -29.04 -22.40 0.75
CA ASN A 388 -28.91 -21.62 1.97
C ASN A 388 -28.89 -22.53 3.18
N ASP A 389 -27.84 -22.42 3.99
CA ASP A 389 -27.82 -22.99 5.34
C ASP A 389 -28.92 -22.34 6.21
N TYR A 390 -29.34 -23.04 7.26
CA TYR A 390 -30.45 -22.60 8.10
C TYR A 390 -30.34 -23.09 9.56
N CYS A 391 -31.02 -22.41 10.48
CA CYS A 391 -31.15 -22.84 11.87
C CYS A 391 -32.25 -23.90 12.04
N SER A 392 -32.00 -24.92 12.88
CA SER A 392 -32.94 -26.01 13.19
C SER A 392 -33.88 -25.76 14.37
#